data_AF-A0A962CH82-F1
#
_entry.id   AF-A0A962CH82-F1
#
_cell.length_a   1.000
_cell.length_b   1.000
_cell.length_c   1.000
_cell.angle_alpha   90.00
_cell.angle_beta   90.00
_cell.angle_gamma   90.00
#
_symmetry.space_group_name_H-M   'P 1'
#
loop_
_entity.id
_entity.type
_entity.pdbx_description
1 polymer ?
#
loop_
_entity_poly.entity_id
_entity_poly.type
_entity_poly.pdbx_seq_one_letter_code
_entity_poly.pdbx_strand_id
1 'polypeptide(L)'
;IAERSWGERNTARIAHPLSRALPGFLAAYLDMPADPLPGDSNMPRVQGPKFGASERFAVAPGDEAHGYFELPGGQSGHPLSPFYGAGHEDWVQGKPTPFLPGPAIHELRFEPGPG
;
A
#
# COMPACT_ATOMS: atom_id res chain seq x y z
N ILE A 1 25.55 -20.15 -5.57
CA ILE A 1 24.66 -19.16 -6.23
C ILE A 1 23.24 -19.72 -6.46
N ALA A 2 23.08 -21.03 -6.70
CA ALA A 2 21.78 -21.66 -6.97
C ALA A 2 20.72 -21.63 -5.83
N GLU A 3 21.04 -21.14 -4.64
CA GLU A 3 20.15 -21.19 -3.46
C GLU A 3 19.47 -19.84 -3.12
N ARG A 4 19.73 -18.77 -3.87
CA ARG A 4 19.17 -17.44 -3.58
C ARG A 4 17.99 -17.15 -4.50
N SER A 5 16.86 -16.75 -3.91
CA SER A 5 15.67 -16.35 -4.66
C SER A 5 15.76 -14.90 -5.16
N TRP A 6 15.02 -14.57 -6.22
CA TRP A 6 14.91 -13.18 -6.67
C TRP A 6 14.28 -12.29 -5.59
N GLY A 7 13.27 -12.79 -4.86
CA GLY A 7 12.58 -12.04 -3.81
C GLY A 7 13.47 -11.61 -2.65
N GLU A 8 14.55 -12.36 -2.34
CA GLU A 8 15.55 -11.93 -1.36
C GLU A 8 16.30 -10.65 -1.80
N ARG A 9 16.57 -10.52 -3.09
CA ARG A 9 17.17 -9.31 -3.66
C ARG A 9 16.13 -8.21 -3.85
N ASN A 10 14.92 -8.59 -4.21
CA ASN A 10 13.83 -7.71 -4.58
C ASN A 10 12.80 -7.50 -3.47
N THR A 11 13.22 -7.58 -2.21
CA THR A 11 12.36 -7.34 -1.05
C THR A 11 11.92 -5.89 -1.02
N ALA A 12 10.61 -5.64 -1.04
CA ALA A 12 10.04 -4.31 -0.87
C ALA A 12 10.38 -3.76 0.51
N ARG A 13 10.80 -2.50 0.55
CA ARG A 13 11.21 -1.78 1.77
C ARG A 13 10.60 -0.38 1.72
N ILE A 14 9.31 -0.32 1.99
CA ILE A 14 8.56 0.94 2.07
C ILE A 14 8.80 1.52 3.46
N ALA A 15 9.79 2.41 3.54
CA ALA A 15 10.21 3.02 4.79
C ALA A 15 9.61 4.42 4.97
N HIS A 16 9.15 4.71 6.19
CA HIS A 16 8.68 6.03 6.56
C HIS A 16 9.87 7.04 6.54
N PRO A 17 9.67 8.30 6.11
CA PRO A 17 10.76 9.27 6.01
C PRO A 17 11.55 9.48 7.31
N LEU A 18 10.87 9.38 8.46
CA LEU A 18 11.49 9.52 9.78
C LEU A 18 12.24 8.27 10.25
N SER A 19 11.99 7.10 9.67
CA SER A 19 12.57 5.82 10.14
C SER A 19 14.09 5.81 10.12
N ARG A 20 14.71 6.58 9.21
CA ARG A 20 16.18 6.72 9.13
C ARG A 20 16.81 7.41 10.34
N ALA A 21 16.03 8.23 11.07
CA ALA A 21 16.49 9.01 12.22
C ALA A 21 16.06 8.39 13.57
N LEU A 22 15.25 7.33 13.54
CA LEU A 22 14.66 6.75 14.74
C LEU A 22 15.33 5.42 15.13
N PRO A 23 15.26 5.02 16.41
CA PRO A 23 15.59 3.68 16.84
C PRO A 23 14.81 2.61 16.05
N GLY A 24 15.45 1.47 15.79
CA GLY A 24 14.90 0.43 14.90
C GLY A 24 13.52 -0.10 15.30
N PHE A 25 13.18 -0.15 16.58
CA PHE A 25 11.85 -0.59 17.03
C PHE A 25 10.75 0.42 16.69
N LEU A 26 11.06 1.73 16.65
CA LEU A 26 10.12 2.75 16.19
C LEU A 26 10.01 2.73 14.66
N ALA A 27 11.14 2.59 13.97
CA ALA A 27 11.16 2.45 12.51
C ALA A 27 10.29 1.26 12.05
N ALA A 28 10.42 0.10 12.71
CA ALA A 28 9.63 -1.10 12.39
C ALA A 28 8.12 -0.94 12.59
N TYR A 29 7.69 0.03 13.41
CA TYR A 29 6.26 0.36 13.58
C TYR A 29 5.75 1.33 12.50
N LEU A 30 6.64 2.12 11.90
CA LEU A 30 6.31 3.10 10.88
C LEU A 30 6.44 2.53 9.46
N ASP A 31 7.36 1.61 9.25
CA ASP A 31 7.63 1.00 7.94
C ASP A 31 6.56 -0.06 7.63
N MET A 32 6.26 -0.26 6.34
CA MET A 32 5.49 -1.44 5.94
C MET A 32 6.37 -2.70 6.09
N PRO A 33 5.76 -3.88 6.24
CA PRO A 33 6.49 -5.15 6.22
C PRO A 33 7.43 -5.28 5.01
N ALA A 34 8.54 -5.99 5.25
CA ALA A 34 9.56 -6.19 4.24
C ALA A 34 9.27 -7.47 3.44
N ASP A 35 8.48 -7.35 2.36
CA ASP A 35 8.00 -8.51 1.61
C ASP A 35 8.87 -8.85 0.39
N PRO A 36 9.28 -10.12 0.22
CA PRO A 36 9.99 -10.56 -0.98
C PRO A 36 9.04 -10.60 -2.18
N LEU A 37 9.21 -9.67 -3.13
CA LEU A 37 8.29 -9.54 -4.27
C LEU A 37 8.92 -9.88 -5.62
N PRO A 38 8.15 -10.48 -6.55
CA PRO A 38 8.57 -10.60 -7.95
C PRO A 38 8.44 -9.26 -8.69
N GLY A 39 8.95 -9.22 -9.92
CA GLY A 39 8.93 -8.01 -10.75
C GLY A 39 10.31 -7.36 -10.87
N ASP A 40 10.37 -6.32 -11.69
CA ASP A 40 11.54 -5.47 -11.93
C ASP A 40 11.05 -4.19 -12.63
N SER A 41 11.93 -3.21 -12.78
CA SER A 41 11.74 -1.96 -13.54
C SER A 41 11.31 -2.15 -15.01
N ASN A 42 11.64 -3.29 -15.64
CA ASN A 42 11.33 -3.56 -17.05
C ASN A 42 10.18 -4.56 -17.24
N MET A 43 9.49 -4.95 -16.17
CA MET A 43 8.38 -5.91 -16.21
C MET A 43 7.04 -5.19 -16.02
N PRO A 44 5.91 -5.76 -16.51
CA PRO A 44 4.58 -5.19 -16.24
C PRO A 44 4.30 -5.02 -14.75
N ARG A 45 4.73 -6.00 -13.93
CA ARG A 45 4.81 -5.83 -12.48
C ARG A 45 6.06 -5.03 -12.15
N VAL A 46 5.94 -3.71 -12.25
CA VAL A 46 6.99 -2.77 -11.85
C VAL A 46 7.16 -2.79 -10.34
N GLN A 47 8.25 -3.44 -9.89
CA GLN A 47 8.53 -3.63 -8.47
C GLN A 47 10.03 -3.78 -8.23
N GLY A 48 10.58 -2.86 -7.43
CA GLY A 48 11.92 -2.88 -6.89
C GLY A 48 11.91 -2.75 -5.35
N PRO A 49 13.09 -2.78 -4.69
CA PRO A 49 13.14 -2.68 -3.23
C PRO A 49 12.65 -1.35 -2.66
N LYS A 50 12.79 -0.24 -3.41
CA LYS A 50 12.42 1.12 -2.98
C LYS A 50 11.57 1.86 -4.01
N PHE A 51 10.98 1.12 -4.96
CA PHE A 51 10.24 1.67 -6.09
C PHE A 51 9.20 0.64 -6.56
N GLY A 52 8.06 1.09 -7.06
CA GLY A 52 7.02 0.23 -7.60
C GLY A 52 5.75 1.01 -7.87
N ALA A 53 4.68 0.31 -8.21
CA ALA A 53 3.37 0.93 -8.40
C ALA A 53 2.86 1.59 -7.11
N SER A 54 2.58 2.89 -7.14
CA SER A 54 1.97 3.63 -6.03
C SER A 54 0.51 3.23 -5.80
N GLU A 55 -0.13 2.69 -6.82
CA GLU A 55 -1.48 2.13 -6.80
C GLU A 55 -1.64 1.14 -7.98
N ARG A 56 -2.61 0.23 -7.89
CA ARG A 56 -3.06 -0.58 -9.02
C ARG A 56 -4.58 -0.54 -9.05
N PHE A 57 -5.15 -0.17 -10.19
CA PHE A 57 -6.61 -0.17 -10.34
C PHE A 57 -7.00 -0.36 -11.79
N ALA A 58 -8.22 -0.85 -11.99
CA ALA A 58 -8.89 -0.80 -13.29
C ALA A 58 -10.39 -0.69 -13.04
N VAL A 59 -11.06 0.11 -13.86
CA VAL A 59 -12.50 0.36 -13.76
C VAL A 59 -13.06 0.67 -15.14
N ALA A 60 -14.25 0.15 -15.43
CA ALA A 60 -14.99 0.48 -16.63
C ALA A 60 -16.10 1.50 -16.30
N PRO A 61 -16.28 2.57 -17.09
CA PRO A 61 -17.36 3.51 -16.87
C PRO A 61 -18.74 2.82 -16.92
N GLY A 62 -19.55 2.99 -15.88
CA GLY A 62 -20.86 2.34 -15.74
C GLY A 62 -20.81 0.90 -15.22
N ASP A 63 -19.63 0.37 -14.90
CA ASP A 63 -19.43 -0.93 -14.25
C ASP A 63 -18.40 -0.85 -13.11
N GLU A 64 -18.52 0.19 -12.29
CA GLU A 64 -17.58 0.46 -11.20
C GLU A 64 -17.57 -0.64 -10.12
N ALA A 65 -18.67 -1.39 -10.01
CA ALA A 65 -18.82 -2.48 -9.05
C ALA A 65 -17.88 -3.67 -9.30
N HIS A 66 -17.44 -3.88 -10.55
CA HIS A 66 -16.46 -4.91 -10.91
C HIS A 66 -15.03 -4.37 -11.05
N GLY A 67 -14.82 -3.07 -10.78
CA GLY A 67 -13.49 -2.49 -10.72
C GLY A 67 -12.72 -2.95 -9.48
N TYR A 68 -11.39 -2.81 -9.53
CA TYR A 68 -10.52 -3.03 -8.38
C TYR A 68 -9.61 -1.84 -8.11
N PHE A 69 -9.15 -1.71 -6.87
CA PHE A 69 -8.18 -0.72 -6.41
C PHE A 69 -7.28 -1.33 -5.34
N GLU A 70 -5.98 -1.08 -5.39
CA GLU A 70 -4.99 -1.58 -4.42
C GLU A 70 -3.93 -0.52 -4.15
N LEU A 71 -3.51 -0.40 -2.89
CA LEU A 71 -2.43 0.49 -2.46
C LEU A 71 -1.34 -0.30 -1.72
N PRO A 72 -0.05 0.10 -1.86
CA PRO A 72 1.06 -0.49 -1.11
C PRO A 72 1.07 -0.15 0.38
N GLY A 73 0.12 0.65 0.84
CA GLY A 73 -0.18 0.95 2.24
C GLY A 73 -1.69 1.17 2.38
N GLY A 74 -2.12 1.73 3.50
CA GLY A 74 -3.52 2.07 3.69
C GLY A 74 -3.86 3.52 3.32
N GLN A 75 -5.15 3.85 3.39
CA GLN A 75 -5.68 5.17 3.05
C GLN A 75 -5.29 6.26 4.06
N SER A 76 -4.88 5.89 5.28
CA SER A 76 -4.47 6.84 6.31
C SER A 76 -2.96 7.01 6.31
N GLY A 77 -2.49 8.26 6.38
CA GLY A 77 -1.06 8.54 6.60
C GLY A 77 -0.65 8.51 8.09
N HIS A 78 -1.58 8.24 9.01
CA HIS A 78 -1.30 8.29 10.45
C HIS A 78 -0.90 6.90 10.97
N PRO A 79 0.32 6.69 11.51
CA PRO A 79 0.82 5.35 11.88
C PRO A 79 -0.04 4.58 12.90
N LEU A 80 -0.70 5.27 13.82
CA LEU A 80 -1.60 4.64 14.81
C LEU A 80 -3.00 4.31 14.26
N SER A 81 -3.29 4.68 13.01
CA SER A 81 -4.59 4.43 12.40
C SER A 81 -4.70 2.95 12.04
N PRO A 82 -5.87 2.29 12.27
CA PRO A 82 -6.11 0.95 11.74
C PRO A 82 -6.09 0.92 10.20
N PHE A 83 -6.14 2.10 9.57
CA PHE A 83 -6.13 2.32 8.14
C PHE A 83 -4.74 2.71 7.58
N TYR A 84 -3.66 2.58 8.38
CA TYR A 84 -2.31 2.96 7.95
C TYR A 84 -1.67 1.98 6.98
N GLY A 85 -1.78 0.69 7.27
CA GLY A 85 -1.31 -0.42 6.42
C GLY A 85 -2.45 -1.30 5.89
N ALA A 86 -3.69 -0.84 5.99
CA ALA A 86 -4.86 -1.62 5.57
C ALA A 86 -4.81 -1.90 4.07
N GLY A 87 -4.88 -3.18 3.69
CA GLY A 87 -4.80 -3.62 2.29
C GLY A 87 -3.37 -3.90 1.79
N HIS A 88 -2.32 -3.66 2.60
CA HIS A 88 -0.94 -3.93 2.20
C HIS A 88 -0.71 -5.39 1.79
N GLU A 89 -1.21 -6.34 2.58
CA GLU A 89 -1.10 -7.77 2.27
C GLU A 89 -1.79 -8.13 0.95
N ASP A 90 -2.98 -7.58 0.68
CA ASP A 90 -3.67 -7.81 -0.59
C ASP A 90 -2.85 -7.25 -1.77
N TRP A 91 -2.21 -6.09 -1.62
CA TRP A 91 -1.30 -5.54 -2.63
C TRP A 91 -0.02 -6.38 -2.83
N VAL A 92 0.54 -6.96 -1.76
CA VAL A 92 1.68 -7.90 -1.81
C VAL A 92 1.31 -9.12 -2.66
N GLN A 93 0.16 -9.73 -2.35
CA GLN A 93 -0.35 -10.92 -3.04
C GLN A 93 -0.93 -10.59 -4.43
N GLY A 94 -1.18 -9.32 -4.75
CA GLY A 94 -1.88 -8.90 -5.97
C GLY A 94 -3.33 -9.39 -5.99
N LYS A 95 -3.97 -9.40 -4.83
CA LYS A 95 -5.36 -9.78 -4.65
C LYS A 95 -6.25 -8.54 -4.87
N PRO A 96 -7.12 -8.55 -5.90
CA PRO A 96 -8.00 -7.42 -6.17
C PRO A 96 -8.86 -7.08 -4.96
N THR A 97 -8.87 -5.81 -4.55
CA THR A 97 -9.85 -5.28 -3.60
C THR A 97 -10.85 -4.37 -4.31
N PRO A 98 -12.11 -4.25 -3.83
CA PRO A 98 -13.16 -3.52 -4.55
C PRO A 98 -12.77 -2.06 -4.83
N PHE A 99 -13.07 -1.57 -6.03
CA PHE A 99 -12.86 -0.17 -6.40
C PHE A 99 -13.78 0.78 -5.61
N LEU A 100 -15.05 0.38 -5.44
CA LEU A 100 -16.02 1.16 -4.68
C LEU A 100 -15.79 1.02 -3.17
N PRO A 101 -15.99 2.09 -2.40
CA PRO A 101 -15.92 2.01 -0.95
C PRO A 101 -17.04 1.10 -0.41
N GLY A 102 -16.75 0.42 0.69
CA GLY A 102 -17.77 -0.25 1.49
C GLY A 102 -18.68 0.73 2.23
N PRO A 103 -19.58 0.22 3.08
CA PRO A 103 -20.42 1.05 3.95
C PRO A 103 -19.59 2.03 4.77
N ALA A 104 -20.10 3.25 4.95
CA ALA A 104 -19.44 4.26 5.75
C ALA A 104 -19.31 3.80 7.21
N ILE A 105 -18.09 3.86 7.74
CA ILE A 105 -17.76 3.56 9.15
C ILE A 105 -17.74 4.81 10.03
N HIS A 106 -17.48 5.97 9.44
CA HIS A 106 -17.37 7.27 10.09
C HIS A 106 -18.01 8.32 9.18
N GLU A 107 -18.80 9.24 9.75
CA GLU A 107 -19.42 10.37 9.03
C GLU A 107 -18.94 11.68 9.66
N LEU A 108 -18.53 12.63 8.81
CA LEU A 108 -18.16 13.97 9.21
C LEU A 108 -19.00 14.97 8.42
N ARG A 109 -19.74 15.83 9.13
CA ARG A 109 -20.55 16.89 8.53
C ARG A 109 -19.88 18.24 8.75
N PHE A 110 -19.67 18.97 7.67
CA PHE A 110 -19.15 20.32 7.71
C PHE A 110 -20.30 21.32 7.57
N GLU A 111 -20.43 22.21 8.54
CA GLU A 111 -21.37 23.33 8.50
C GLU A 111 -20.60 24.63 8.31
N PRO A 112 -21.09 25.57 7.48
CA PRO A 112 -20.46 26.87 7.36
C PRO A 112 -20.35 27.57 8.71
N GLY A 113 -19.22 28.25 8.95
CA GLY A 113 -19.09 29.12 10.12
C GLY A 113 -20.09 30.29 10.03
N PRO A 114 -20.48 30.88 11.18
CA PRO A 114 -21.27 32.11 11.16
C PRO A 114 -20.51 33.20 10.38
N GLY A 115 -21.22 33.84 9.44
CA GLY A 115 -20.72 34.96 8.66
C GLY A 115 -20.64 36.27 9.44
#